data_AF-A0A550D080-F1
#
_entry.id   AF-A0A550D080-F1
#
_cell.length_a   1.000
_cell.length_b   1.000
_cell.length_c   1.000
_cell.angle_alpha   90.00
_cell.angle_beta   90.00
_cell.angle_gamma   90.00
#
_symmetry.space_group_name_H-M   'P 1'
#
loop_
_entity.id
_entity.type
_entity.pdbx_description
1 polymer ?
#
loop_
_entity_poly.entity_id
_entity_poly.type
_entity_poly.pdbx_seq_one_letter_code
_entity_poly.pdbx_strand_id
1 'polypeptide(L)'
;MRLMYIHVSIAYRAFVALSLFFASISVAIDVDDDLSGHITTIQSHYSTFLVEMETLDDVADLSASLIALEQSIRQHLAYPAVINFAVCKLIDPLLEKRGSKPWSARSAALHQAPPLAATAHGQVHENARSTKLLKTVAPGFGQRFKPEVLSRIRHSPDRRAVHTLVTELSYDVWAYRDAIVKTEQRAHAISTLRLDLFF
;
A
#
# COMPACT_ATOMS: atom_id res chain seq x y z
N MET A 1 -13.95 5.21 5.44
CA MET A 1 -13.81 4.95 3.99
C MET A 1 -13.06 6.08 3.29
N ARG A 2 -13.59 7.30 3.21
CA ARG A 2 -12.95 8.43 2.50
C ARG A 2 -11.49 8.70 2.93
N LEU A 3 -11.18 8.67 4.23
CA LEU A 3 -9.81 8.83 4.74
C LEU A 3 -8.85 7.72 4.30
N MET A 4 -9.32 6.49 4.20
CA MET A 4 -8.50 5.35 3.77
C MET A 4 -8.18 5.44 2.27
N TYR A 5 -9.13 5.86 1.45
CA TYR A 5 -8.89 6.15 0.04
C TYR A 5 -7.88 7.28 -0.15
N ILE A 6 -8.00 8.35 0.63
CA ILE A 6 -7.04 9.46 0.60
C ILE A 6 -5.63 8.96 0.95
N HIS A 7 -5.49 8.16 2.01
CA HIS A 7 -4.20 7.59 2.42
C HIS A 7 -3.60 6.67 1.35
N VAL A 8 -4.39 5.75 0.82
CA VAL A 8 -3.94 4.81 -0.22
C VAL A 8 -3.57 5.56 -1.49
N SER A 9 -4.32 6.60 -1.86
CA SER A 9 -4.03 7.46 -3.01
C SER A 9 -2.73 8.28 -2.82
N ILE A 10 -2.51 8.88 -1.65
CA ILE A 10 -1.28 9.61 -1.33
C ILE A 10 -0.08 8.65 -1.35
N ALA A 11 -0.19 7.51 -0.67
CA ALA A 11 0.85 6.49 -0.67
C ALA A 11 1.17 6.05 -2.10
N TYR A 12 0.14 5.74 -2.89
CA TYR A 12 0.30 5.38 -4.30
C TYR A 12 1.04 6.46 -5.10
N ARG A 13 0.70 7.75 -4.94
CA ARG A 13 1.41 8.85 -5.62
C ARG A 13 2.86 8.97 -5.16
N ALA A 14 3.14 8.81 -3.87
CA ALA A 14 4.51 8.78 -3.35
C ALA A 14 5.33 7.64 -3.99
N PHE A 15 4.79 6.43 -4.06
CA PHE A 15 5.45 5.28 -4.69
C PHE A 15 5.64 5.46 -6.20
N VAL A 16 4.67 6.06 -6.90
CA VAL A 16 4.81 6.40 -8.33
C VAL A 16 5.93 7.42 -8.53
N ALA A 17 5.97 8.49 -7.73
CA ALA A 17 7.02 9.49 -7.82
C ALA A 17 8.41 8.89 -7.54
N LEU A 18 8.52 8.00 -6.54
CA LEU A 18 9.76 7.28 -6.26
C LEU A 18 10.17 6.31 -7.38
N SER A 19 9.21 5.64 -8.01
CA SER A 19 9.45 4.76 -9.15
C SER A 19 9.96 5.56 -10.36
N LEU A 20 9.33 6.70 -10.65
CA LEU A 20 9.73 7.59 -11.73
C LEU A 20 11.11 8.23 -11.47
N PHE A 21 11.44 8.49 -10.20
CA PHE A 21 12.78 8.92 -9.79
C PHE A 21 13.84 7.88 -10.17
N PHE A 22 13.68 6.62 -9.76
CA PHE A 22 14.64 5.57 -10.10
C PHE A 22 14.69 5.25 -11.59
N ALA A 23 13.54 5.24 -12.27
CA ALA A 23 13.48 5.08 -13.72
C ALA A 23 14.24 6.19 -14.45
N SER A 24 14.11 7.45 -14.00
CA SER A 24 14.82 8.59 -14.57
C SER A 24 16.33 8.51 -14.33
N ILE A 25 16.77 7.99 -13.17
CA ILE A 25 18.19 7.68 -12.91
C ILE A 25 18.68 6.60 -13.87
N SER A 26 17.92 5.53 -14.06
CA SER A 26 18.27 4.44 -14.99
C SER A 26 18.48 4.98 -16.41
N VAL A 27 17.53 5.78 -16.90
CA VAL A 27 17.63 6.44 -18.21
C VAL A 27 18.84 7.38 -18.26
N ALA A 28 19.10 8.18 -17.23
CA ALA A 28 20.24 9.09 -17.19
C ALA A 28 21.60 8.38 -17.18
N ILE A 29 21.67 7.17 -16.61
CA ILE A 29 22.85 6.31 -16.69
C ILE A 29 23.03 5.78 -18.12
N ASP A 30 21.92 5.53 -18.83
CA ASP A 30 21.95 4.82 -20.09
C ASP A 30 22.10 5.68 -21.35
N VAL A 31 21.55 6.87 -21.34
CA VAL A 31 21.50 7.75 -22.52
C VAL A 31 22.77 8.62 -22.58
N ASP A 32 23.33 8.75 -23.78
CA ASP A 32 24.51 9.58 -24.02
C ASP A 32 24.23 11.08 -24.23
N ASP A 33 22.97 11.49 -24.08
CA ASP A 33 22.48 12.86 -24.28
C ASP A 33 22.72 13.78 -23.07
N ASP A 34 22.19 15.00 -23.15
CA ASP A 34 22.31 16.06 -22.15
C ASP A 34 21.74 15.65 -20.79
N LEU A 35 22.67 15.38 -19.86
CA LEU A 35 22.38 15.02 -18.47
C LEU A 35 21.57 16.11 -17.75
N SER A 36 21.69 17.37 -18.16
CA SER A 36 21.04 18.53 -17.53
C SER A 36 19.51 18.43 -17.57
N GLY A 37 18.96 17.96 -18.69
CA GLY A 37 17.53 17.70 -18.84
C GLY A 37 17.03 16.57 -17.93
N HIS A 38 17.83 15.52 -17.78
CA HIS A 38 17.50 14.40 -16.89
C HIS A 38 17.59 14.76 -15.42
N ILE A 39 18.59 15.56 -15.01
CA ILE A 39 18.75 16.02 -13.62
C ILE A 39 17.51 16.78 -13.14
N THR A 40 16.97 17.67 -13.97
CA THR A 40 15.77 18.46 -13.63
C THR A 40 14.56 17.54 -13.40
N THR A 41 14.36 16.54 -14.26
CA THR A 41 13.30 15.54 -14.11
C THR A 41 13.49 14.67 -12.87
N ILE A 42 14.72 14.20 -12.60
CA ILE A 42 15.05 13.40 -11.41
C ILE A 42 14.74 14.19 -10.14
N GLN A 43 15.18 15.44 -10.06
CA GLN A 43 14.93 16.31 -8.90
C GLN A 43 13.43 16.60 -8.71
N SER A 44 12.69 16.81 -9.81
CA SER A 44 11.24 17.01 -9.78
C SER A 44 10.51 15.81 -9.18
N HIS A 45 10.78 14.59 -9.67
CA HIS A 45 10.17 13.37 -9.14
C HIS A 45 10.52 13.15 -7.66
N TYR A 46 11.76 13.43 -7.27
CA TYR A 46 12.18 13.33 -5.87
C TYR A 46 11.45 14.33 -4.97
N SER A 47 11.30 15.57 -5.42
CA SER A 47 10.56 16.60 -4.70
C SER A 47 9.08 16.22 -4.56
N THR A 48 8.45 15.71 -5.62
CA THR A 48 7.06 15.22 -5.55
C THR A 48 6.94 14.08 -4.53
N PHE A 49 7.88 13.14 -4.53
CA PHE A 49 7.92 12.07 -3.54
C PHE A 49 8.00 12.61 -2.11
N LEU A 50 8.87 13.57 -1.82
CA LEU A 50 8.98 14.17 -0.49
C LEU A 50 7.68 14.86 -0.05
N VAL A 51 7.05 15.62 -0.95
CA VAL A 51 5.78 16.32 -0.67
C VAL A 51 4.67 15.32 -0.34
N GLU A 52 4.50 14.27 -1.15
CA GLU A 52 3.48 13.23 -0.88
C GLU A 52 3.79 12.49 0.42
N MET A 53 5.08 12.24 0.72
CA MET A 53 5.48 11.65 1.99
C MET A 53 5.11 12.54 3.18
N GLU A 54 5.38 13.84 3.17
CA GLU A 54 5.00 14.75 4.26
C GLU A 54 3.51 14.65 4.59
N THR A 55 2.65 14.60 3.58
CA THR A 55 1.18 14.46 3.75
C THR A 55 0.72 13.13 4.37
N LEU A 56 1.60 12.11 4.47
CA LEU A 56 1.28 10.85 5.15
C LEU A 56 1.36 10.92 6.69
N ASP A 57 1.96 11.96 7.30
CA ASP A 57 2.05 12.05 8.78
C ASP A 57 0.70 12.33 9.46
N ASP A 58 -0.21 12.99 8.74
CA ASP A 58 -1.55 13.33 9.26
C ASP A 58 -2.49 12.12 9.38
N VAL A 59 -1.99 10.90 9.16
CA VAL A 59 -2.81 9.70 8.95
C VAL A 59 -2.66 8.63 10.04
N ALA A 60 -1.94 8.94 11.13
CA ALA A 60 -1.94 8.12 12.34
C ALA A 60 -3.36 7.86 12.90
N ASP A 61 -4.31 8.78 12.64
CA ASP A 61 -5.74 8.66 12.99
C ASP A 61 -6.49 7.54 12.26
N LEU A 62 -5.91 6.99 11.17
CA LEU A 62 -6.55 5.94 10.38
C LEU A 62 -6.54 4.58 11.07
N SER A 63 -5.47 4.26 11.82
CA SER A 63 -5.37 2.97 12.53
C SER A 63 -6.44 2.85 13.62
N ALA A 64 -6.66 3.91 14.41
CA ALA A 64 -7.71 3.94 15.42
C ALA A 64 -9.10 3.79 14.78
N SER A 65 -9.34 4.45 13.64
CA SER A 65 -10.59 4.35 12.88
C SER A 65 -10.85 2.95 12.32
N LEU A 66 -9.80 2.23 11.90
CA LEU A 66 -9.91 0.85 11.39
C LEU A 66 -10.17 -0.16 12.51
N ILE A 67 -9.54 0.01 13.67
CA ILE A 67 -9.84 -0.79 14.87
C ILE A 67 -11.30 -0.60 15.30
N ALA A 68 -11.77 0.65 15.34
CA ALA A 68 -13.16 0.94 15.67
C ALA A 68 -14.14 0.33 14.66
N LEU A 69 -13.80 0.36 13.36
CA LEU A 69 -14.58 -0.29 12.32
C LEU A 69 -14.60 -1.82 12.48
N GLU A 70 -13.47 -2.45 12.76
CA GLU A 70 -13.39 -3.90 12.99
C GLU A 70 -14.24 -4.31 14.19
N GLN A 71 -14.15 -3.59 15.30
CA GLN A 71 -14.97 -3.82 16.49
C GLN A 71 -16.46 -3.63 16.17
N SER A 72 -16.81 -2.59 15.42
CA SER A 72 -18.19 -2.33 14.99
C SER A 72 -18.74 -3.45 14.11
N ILE A 73 -17.98 -3.92 13.11
CA ILE A 73 -18.35 -5.05 12.24
C ILE A 73 -18.59 -6.31 13.07
N ARG A 74 -17.66 -6.64 13.98
CA ARG A 74 -17.79 -7.80 14.86
C ARG A 74 -19.04 -7.70 15.74
N GLN A 75 -19.31 -6.54 16.33
CA GLN A 75 -20.47 -6.34 17.19
C GLN A 75 -21.80 -6.42 16.43
N HIS A 76 -21.90 -5.80 15.25
CA HIS A 76 -23.15 -5.72 14.50
C HIS A 76 -23.47 -7.02 13.77
N LEU A 77 -22.45 -7.77 13.34
CA LEU A 77 -22.65 -9.06 12.67
C LEU A 77 -22.76 -10.22 13.66
N ALA A 78 -22.24 -10.10 14.88
CA ALA A 78 -22.30 -11.18 15.88
C ALA A 78 -23.73 -11.57 16.22
N TYR A 79 -24.01 -12.87 16.21
CA TYR A 79 -25.24 -13.40 16.80
C TYR A 79 -25.14 -13.38 18.33
N PRO A 80 -26.27 -13.53 19.06
CA PRO A 80 -26.23 -13.89 20.48
C PRO A 80 -25.32 -15.11 20.70
N ALA A 81 -24.56 -15.15 21.80
CA ALA A 81 -23.43 -16.07 21.99
C ALA A 81 -23.71 -17.54 21.60
N VAL A 82 -24.84 -18.10 22.05
CA VAL A 82 -25.24 -19.50 21.77
C VAL A 82 -25.51 -19.73 20.27
N ILE A 83 -26.20 -18.78 19.64
CA ILE A 83 -26.50 -18.83 18.20
C ILE A 83 -25.22 -18.63 17.39
N ASN A 84 -24.35 -17.72 17.83
CA ASN A 84 -23.07 -17.44 17.17
C ASN A 84 -22.18 -18.69 17.15
N PHE A 85 -22.11 -19.40 18.28
CA PHE A 85 -21.41 -20.68 18.37
C PHE A 85 -22.01 -21.72 17.44
N ALA A 86 -23.33 -21.93 17.50
CA ALA A 86 -24.01 -22.93 16.67
C ALA A 86 -23.79 -22.67 15.17
N VAL A 87 -23.98 -21.43 14.74
CA VAL A 87 -23.82 -21.02 13.34
C VAL A 87 -22.35 -21.16 12.89
N CYS A 88 -21.42 -20.49 13.59
CA CYS A 88 -20.03 -20.38 13.14
C CYS A 88 -19.17 -21.63 13.37
N LYS A 89 -19.51 -22.47 14.36
CA LYS A 89 -18.68 -23.62 14.78
C LYS A 89 -19.26 -24.97 14.43
N LEU A 90 -20.57 -25.05 14.15
CA LEU A 90 -21.22 -26.31 13.82
C LEU A 90 -21.84 -26.25 12.42
N ILE A 91 -22.75 -25.31 12.20
CA ILE A 91 -23.61 -25.30 11.02
C ILE A 91 -22.82 -24.92 9.75
N ASP A 92 -22.16 -23.77 9.72
CA ASP A 92 -21.47 -23.32 8.50
C ASP A 92 -20.31 -24.24 8.10
N PRO A 93 -19.47 -24.75 9.03
CA PRO A 93 -18.45 -25.74 8.66
C PRO A 93 -19.04 -27.04 8.08
N LEU A 94 -20.23 -27.46 8.54
CA LEU A 94 -20.92 -28.62 7.98
C LEU A 94 -21.49 -28.33 6.59
N LEU A 95 -22.04 -27.14 6.37
CA LEU A 95 -22.54 -26.70 5.06
C LEU A 95 -21.38 -26.59 4.06
N GLU A 96 -20.25 -26.02 4.47
CA GLU A 96 -19.04 -25.89 3.65
C GLU A 96 -18.50 -27.26 3.23
N LYS A 97 -18.38 -28.22 4.17
CA LYS A 97 -17.98 -29.61 3.85
C LYS A 97 -18.91 -30.30 2.84
N ARG A 98 -20.16 -29.87 2.74
CA ARG A 98 -21.17 -30.39 1.81
C ARG A 98 -21.24 -29.59 0.51
N GLY A 99 -20.37 -28.60 0.30
CA GLY A 99 -20.43 -27.69 -0.85
C GLY A 99 -21.69 -26.81 -0.88
N SER A 100 -22.33 -26.62 0.27
CA SER A 100 -23.56 -25.83 0.41
C SER A 100 -23.26 -24.37 0.73
N LYS A 101 -24.23 -23.49 0.46
CA LYS A 101 -24.14 -22.08 0.83
C LYS A 101 -24.15 -21.90 2.36
N PRO A 102 -23.58 -20.81 2.89
CA PRO A 102 -23.65 -20.47 4.31
C PRO A 102 -25.10 -20.40 4.80
N TRP A 103 -25.33 -20.62 6.10
CA TRP A 103 -26.65 -20.65 6.72
C TRP A 103 -27.47 -19.39 6.44
N SER A 104 -26.82 -18.22 6.43
CA SER A 104 -27.45 -16.97 6.02
C SER A 104 -26.45 -15.98 5.47
N ALA A 105 -26.94 -14.92 4.81
CA ALA A 105 -26.14 -13.81 4.32
C ALA A 105 -25.34 -13.13 5.45
N ARG A 106 -25.93 -12.99 6.63
CA ARG A 106 -25.24 -12.48 7.83
C ARG A 106 -24.08 -13.39 8.24
N SER A 107 -24.25 -14.71 8.18
CA SER A 107 -23.16 -15.63 8.52
C SER A 107 -22.04 -15.61 7.48
N ALA A 108 -22.39 -15.55 6.19
CA ALA A 108 -21.43 -15.34 5.11
C ALA A 108 -20.61 -14.08 5.35
N ALA A 109 -21.26 -12.97 5.70
CA ALA A 109 -20.59 -11.72 6.03
C ALA A 109 -19.71 -11.80 7.29
N LEU A 110 -20.12 -12.56 8.32
CA LEU A 110 -19.33 -12.75 9.53
C LEU A 110 -18.07 -13.59 9.28
N HIS A 111 -18.08 -14.51 8.32
CA HIS A 111 -16.87 -15.23 7.90
C HIS A 111 -15.94 -14.40 7.01
N GLN A 112 -16.47 -13.48 6.21
CA GLN A 112 -15.67 -12.73 5.25
C GLN A 112 -15.19 -11.38 5.78
N ALA A 113 -16.05 -10.60 6.42
CA ALA A 113 -15.77 -9.20 6.75
C ALA A 113 -14.73 -9.03 7.88
N PRO A 114 -14.73 -9.78 8.99
CA PRO A 114 -13.73 -9.61 10.06
C PRO A 114 -12.30 -9.95 9.61
N PRO A 115 -12.02 -11.07 8.89
CA PRO A 115 -10.69 -11.33 8.35
C PRO A 115 -10.22 -10.25 7.36
N LEU A 116 -11.12 -9.73 6.52
CA LEU A 116 -10.80 -8.64 5.59
C LEU A 116 -10.45 -7.35 6.32
N ALA A 117 -11.21 -6.98 7.36
CA ALA A 117 -10.93 -5.82 8.19
C ALA A 117 -9.59 -5.96 8.96
N ALA A 118 -9.33 -7.14 9.54
CA ALA A 118 -8.07 -7.43 10.22
C ALA A 118 -6.86 -7.38 9.26
N THR A 119 -7.02 -7.90 8.04
CA THR A 119 -5.99 -7.82 6.99
C THR A 119 -5.72 -6.36 6.60
N ALA A 120 -6.79 -5.58 6.36
CA ALA A 120 -6.66 -4.17 6.02
C ALA A 120 -5.97 -3.36 7.14
N HIS A 121 -6.30 -3.65 8.40
CA HIS A 121 -5.62 -3.06 9.55
C HIS A 121 -4.13 -3.40 9.60
N GLY A 122 -3.77 -4.68 9.45
CA GLY A 122 -2.37 -5.13 9.40
C GLY A 122 -1.58 -4.44 8.29
N GLN A 123 -2.14 -4.38 7.08
CA GLN A 123 -1.51 -3.71 5.93
C GLN A 123 -1.34 -2.20 6.14
N VAL A 124 -2.31 -1.52 6.74
CA VAL A 124 -2.19 -0.08 7.07
C VAL A 124 -1.09 0.15 8.10
N HIS A 125 -0.97 -0.71 9.11
CA HIS A 125 0.08 -0.59 10.12
C HIS A 125 1.48 -0.87 9.53
N GLU A 126 1.62 -1.89 8.69
CA GLU A 126 2.88 -2.17 7.98
C GLU A 126 3.26 -1.01 7.05
N ASN A 127 2.31 -0.48 6.27
CA ASN A 127 2.54 0.68 5.41
C ASN A 127 2.94 1.91 6.24
N ALA A 128 2.28 2.19 7.36
CA ALA A 128 2.64 3.30 8.23
C ALA A 128 4.06 3.14 8.79
N ARG A 129 4.46 1.92 9.18
CA ARG A 129 5.82 1.62 9.64
C ARG A 129 6.85 1.84 8.53
N SER A 130 6.59 1.32 7.33
CA SER A 130 7.47 1.49 6.17
C SER A 130 7.58 2.96 5.76
N THR A 131 6.47 3.70 5.75
CA THR A 131 6.44 5.15 5.52
C THR A 131 7.30 5.89 6.55
N LYS A 132 7.17 5.59 7.84
CA LYS A 132 7.98 6.22 8.90
C LYS A 132 9.48 5.95 8.74
N LEU A 133 9.85 4.73 8.40
CA LEU A 133 11.23 4.36 8.07
C LEU A 133 11.73 5.15 6.84
N LEU A 134 10.92 5.19 5.79
CA LEU A 134 11.24 5.88 4.55
C LEU A 134 11.40 7.39 4.77
N LYS A 135 10.56 8.03 5.60
CA LYS A 135 10.73 9.43 6.03
C LYS A 135 12.03 9.69 6.77
N THR A 136 12.51 8.72 7.54
CA THR A 136 13.76 8.86 8.28
C THR A 136 14.96 8.92 7.33
N VAL A 137 14.91 8.20 6.21
CA VAL A 137 16.02 8.10 5.24
C VAL A 137 15.89 9.06 4.05
N ALA A 138 14.67 9.46 3.67
CA ALA A 138 14.40 10.25 2.47
C ALA A 138 15.07 11.65 2.49
N PRO A 139 15.05 12.46 3.55
CA PRO A 139 15.77 13.73 3.56
C PRO A 139 17.28 13.56 3.28
N GLY A 140 17.87 12.46 3.75
CA GLY A 140 19.28 12.15 3.54
C GLY A 140 19.63 11.73 2.11
N PHE A 141 18.71 11.12 1.37
CA PHE A 141 18.94 10.71 -0.02
C PHE A 141 19.02 11.91 -0.96
N GLY A 142 18.08 12.85 -0.86
CA GLY A 142 18.05 14.04 -1.71
C GLY A 142 19.24 14.96 -1.49
N GLN A 143 19.63 15.17 -0.23
CA GLN A 143 20.80 16.00 0.12
C GLN A 143 22.13 15.40 -0.34
N ARG A 144 22.19 14.07 -0.50
CA ARG A 144 23.40 13.35 -0.93
C ARG A 144 23.41 13.03 -2.42
N PHE A 145 22.29 13.25 -3.12
CA PHE A 145 22.22 13.08 -4.55
C PHE A 145 23.04 14.18 -5.23
N LYS A 146 24.13 13.77 -5.87
CA LYS A 146 25.09 14.65 -6.56
C LYS A 146 25.06 14.34 -8.05
N PRO A 147 24.61 15.27 -8.91
CA PRO A 147 24.60 15.08 -10.36
C PRO A 147 25.97 14.67 -10.93
N GLU A 148 27.05 15.10 -10.29
CA GLU A 148 28.42 14.75 -10.67
C GLU A 148 28.71 13.25 -10.47
N VAL A 149 28.04 12.59 -9.52
CA VAL A 149 28.15 11.15 -9.29
C VAL A 149 27.49 10.37 -10.42
N LEU A 150 26.34 10.83 -10.92
CA LEU A 150 25.67 10.27 -12.11
C LEU A 150 26.56 10.35 -13.34
N SER A 151 27.18 11.51 -13.56
CA SER A 151 28.15 11.69 -14.65
C SER A 151 29.34 10.74 -14.52
N ARG A 152 29.87 10.53 -13.31
CA ARG A 152 30.96 9.56 -13.07
C ARG A 152 30.54 8.11 -13.32
N ILE A 153 29.34 7.72 -12.87
CA ILE A 153 28.80 6.37 -13.09
C ILE A 153 28.64 6.09 -14.58
N ARG A 154 28.15 7.05 -15.35
CA ARG A 154 27.93 6.90 -16.80
C ARG A 154 29.22 6.58 -17.57
N HIS A 155 30.35 7.13 -17.12
CA HIS A 155 31.67 6.89 -17.72
C HIS A 155 32.48 5.81 -16.99
N SER A 156 31.89 5.12 -16.01
CA SER A 156 32.57 4.07 -15.26
C SER A 156 32.46 2.71 -15.97
N PRO A 157 33.49 1.85 -15.92
CA PRO A 157 33.37 0.45 -16.34
C PRO A 157 32.27 -0.31 -15.57
N ASP A 158 31.95 0.13 -14.35
CA ASP A 158 30.92 -0.47 -13.50
C ASP A 158 29.49 0.00 -13.82
N ARG A 159 29.30 0.82 -14.87
CA ARG A 159 28.01 1.36 -15.29
C ARG A 159 26.89 0.32 -15.29
N ARG A 160 27.14 -0.86 -15.86
CA ARG A 160 26.12 -1.93 -15.96
C ARG A 160 25.71 -2.46 -14.58
N ALA A 161 26.65 -2.63 -13.66
CA ALA A 161 26.35 -3.12 -12.32
C ALA A 161 25.48 -2.11 -11.55
N VAL A 162 25.80 -0.81 -11.67
CA VAL A 162 24.99 0.26 -11.07
C VAL A 162 23.61 0.36 -11.71
N HIS A 163 23.53 0.24 -13.04
CA HIS A 163 22.27 0.23 -13.77
C HIS A 163 21.36 -0.93 -13.33
N THR A 164 21.91 -2.14 -13.20
CA THR A 164 21.18 -3.31 -12.72
C THR A 164 20.62 -3.07 -11.32
N LEU A 165 21.42 -2.56 -10.38
CA LEU A 165 20.97 -2.24 -9.03
C LEU A 165 19.82 -1.20 -9.02
N VAL A 166 19.93 -0.13 -9.81
CA VAL A 166 18.87 0.89 -9.91
C VAL A 166 17.60 0.31 -10.53
N THR A 167 17.74 -0.60 -11.50
CA THR A 167 16.62 -1.28 -12.15
C THR A 167 15.93 -2.24 -11.18
N GLU A 168 16.68 -3.05 -10.43
CA GLU A 168 16.16 -3.94 -9.39
C GLU A 168 15.39 -3.16 -8.31
N LEU A 169 15.96 -2.06 -7.83
CA LEU A 169 15.28 -1.15 -6.90
C LEU A 169 13.99 -0.58 -7.50
N SER A 170 13.98 -0.25 -8.79
CA SER A 170 12.76 0.19 -9.46
C SER A 170 11.69 -0.90 -9.44
N TYR A 171 12.05 -2.15 -9.77
CA TYR A 171 11.12 -3.28 -9.75
C TYR A 171 10.56 -3.57 -8.35
N ASP A 172 11.41 -3.51 -7.32
CA ASP A 172 10.97 -3.71 -5.93
C ASP A 172 9.96 -2.65 -5.50
N VAL A 173 10.17 -1.39 -5.89
CA VAL A 173 9.24 -0.29 -5.63
C VAL A 173 7.91 -0.49 -6.39
N TRP A 174 7.97 -0.97 -7.65
CA TRP A 174 6.78 -1.33 -8.43
C TRP A 174 5.98 -2.50 -7.82
N ALA A 175 6.65 -3.54 -7.34
CA ALA A 175 5.98 -4.65 -6.66
C ALA A 175 5.24 -4.18 -5.39
N TYR A 176 5.83 -3.24 -4.66
CA TYR A 176 5.22 -2.64 -3.48
C TYR A 176 3.98 -1.80 -3.82
N ARG A 177 4.01 -1.06 -4.94
CA ARG A 177 2.85 -0.34 -5.49
C ARG A 177 1.68 -1.28 -5.76
N ASP A 178 1.92 -2.43 -6.38
CA ASP A 178 0.87 -3.39 -6.71
C ASP A 178 0.21 -3.99 -5.46
N ALA A 179 0.97 -4.15 -4.37
CA ALA A 179 0.43 -4.54 -3.06
C ALA A 179 -0.51 -3.48 -2.47
N ILE A 180 -0.21 -2.19 -2.67
CA ILE A 180 -1.06 -1.08 -2.23
C ILE A 180 -2.37 -1.03 -3.04
N VAL A 181 -2.31 -1.21 -4.36
CA VAL A 181 -3.51 -1.27 -5.21
C VAL A 181 -4.43 -2.43 -4.81
N LYS A 182 -3.87 -3.61 -4.52
CA LYS A 182 -4.64 -4.74 -3.98
C LYS A 182 -5.30 -4.41 -2.64
N THR A 183 -4.63 -3.64 -1.80
CA THR A 183 -5.18 -3.17 -0.52
C THR A 183 -6.35 -2.22 -0.76
N GLU A 184 -6.26 -1.33 -1.76
CA GLU A 184 -7.37 -0.44 -2.18
C GLU A 184 -8.60 -1.22 -2.66
N GLN A 185 -8.38 -2.24 -3.49
CA GLN A 185 -9.45 -3.09 -4.00
C GLN A 185 -10.16 -3.86 -2.87
N ARG A 186 -9.41 -4.35 -1.89
CA ARG A 186 -9.96 -5.02 -0.69
C ARG A 186 -10.73 -4.05 0.19
N ALA A 187 -10.17 -2.86 0.42
CA ALA A 187 -10.83 -1.75 1.08
C ALA A 187 -12.16 -1.40 0.43
N HIS A 188 -12.19 -1.31 -0.91
CA HIS A 188 -13.40 -1.07 -1.69
C HIS A 188 -14.46 -2.16 -1.49
N ALA A 189 -14.03 -3.43 -1.54
CA ALA A 189 -14.91 -4.58 -1.32
C ALA A 189 -15.56 -4.55 0.08
N ILE A 190 -14.84 -4.10 1.11
CA ILE A 190 -15.39 -3.93 2.46
C ILE A 190 -16.47 -2.81 2.49
N SER A 191 -16.33 -1.73 1.70
CA SER A 191 -17.36 -0.67 1.63
C SER A 191 -18.62 -1.14 0.95
N THR A 192 -18.50 -1.89 -0.14
CA THR A 192 -19.66 -2.38 -0.90
C THR A 192 -20.43 -3.43 -0.11
N LEU A 193 -19.74 -4.33 0.62
CA LEU A 193 -20.37 -5.25 1.57
C LEU A 193 -21.23 -4.54 2.63
N ARG A 194 -20.86 -3.30 3.02
CA ARG A 194 -21.65 -2.51 3.96
C ARG A 194 -22.99 -2.06 3.35
N LEU A 195 -23.06 -1.77 2.05
CA LEU A 195 -24.31 -1.36 1.41
C LEU A 195 -25.29 -2.54 1.29
N ASP A 196 -24.80 -3.73 0.95
CA ASP A 196 -25.64 -4.92 0.75
C ASP A 196 -26.19 -5.53 2.06
N LEU A 197 -25.65 -5.14 3.22
CA LEU A 197 -26.11 -5.60 4.53
C LEU A 197 -27.24 -4.74 5.13
N PHE A 198 -27.57 -3.61 4.52
CA PHE A 198 -28.61 -2.67 4.99
C PHE A 198 -29.80 -2.52 4.02
N PHE A 199 -29.85 -3.31 2.94
CA PHE A 199 -31.00 -3.45 2.03
C PHE A 199 -31.45 -4.91 1.97
#